data_AF-A0AAU2Z5K5-F1
#
_entry.id   AF-A0AAU2Z5K5-F1
#
_cell.length_a   1.000
_cell.length_b   1.000
_cell.length_c   1.000
_cell.angle_alpha   90.00
_cell.angle_beta   90.00
_cell.angle_gamma   90.00
#
_symmetry.space_group_name_H-M   'P 1'
#
loop_
_entity.id
_entity.type
_entity.pdbx_description
1 polymer ?
#
loop_
_entity_poly.entity_id
_entity_poly.type
_entity_poly.pdbx_seq_one_letter_code
_entity_poly.pdbx_strand_id
1 'polypeptide(L)'
;MAPQQQRPRSRRLACVAAGIVASVALASGPGYAVGAGAVRVADPPAPTPTTVTPSVTPPTTPVTPTPLTPPATTPTTPATPTDTTAPAVPSVEPKPAEKAPAVGAYLDYGARGVARIAELSRWLGGTELRVGHTYLPGDRWSNIEGAHGFLDVWADWRLEQDDRMLVLNVPMMERNEEGVSDSEVRLLLRQAAAGMFDKHFRALAERLVELNVPDTVIVLGWEMNGITYTHRCGPDPEAWKKYWNRIVTTMRAVPGQKFRFDFTPNRGRDAIPWTQCYPGDDTVDIIGMDSYDQPTGLSFDEQVKEPYGLQAHVDFAKSHGKPISYPEWGLFRNGDNATYMRRMLAWMTEHKPLYNTVTDYCPHGVWQCSDNPKASEIYRAALSGQAVPTPVPTPEPTPPSKPVPPPNCSPLDLGDWVEYWIGGKLCLRFDWWSRSR
;
A
#
# COMPACT_ATOMS: atom_id res chain seq x y z
N MET A 1 65.35 68.27 5.53
CA MET A 1 65.34 66.98 6.25
C MET A 1 64.88 65.91 5.28
N ALA A 2 65.78 65.02 4.90
CA ALA A 2 65.48 63.77 4.17
C ALA A 2 64.98 62.69 5.16
N PRO A 3 64.55 61.49 4.72
CA PRO A 3 64.17 61.03 3.36
C PRO A 3 62.72 60.46 3.37
N GLN A 4 61.94 60.32 2.28
CA GLN A 4 62.14 59.73 0.94
C GLN A 4 62.32 58.20 0.95
N GLN A 5 61.43 57.46 0.27
CA GLN A 5 61.68 56.33 -0.65
C GLN A 5 60.36 55.61 -0.97
N GLN A 6 59.71 55.84 -2.12
CA GLN A 6 59.96 55.26 -3.45
C GLN A 6 59.88 53.72 -3.53
N ARG A 7 58.87 53.26 -4.30
CA ARG A 7 58.73 51.92 -4.89
C ARG A 7 59.91 51.58 -5.80
N PRO A 8 60.14 50.27 -6.06
CA PRO A 8 60.44 49.87 -7.42
C PRO A 8 59.69 48.63 -7.93
N ARG A 9 59.66 48.55 -9.26
CA ARG A 9 59.18 47.48 -10.15
C ARG A 9 60.22 46.36 -10.35
N SER A 10 59.74 45.29 -10.98
CA SER A 10 60.46 44.20 -11.69
C SER A 10 60.87 43.02 -10.80
N ARG A 11 60.92 41.76 -11.25
CA ARG A 11 61.06 41.16 -12.58
C ARG A 11 60.65 39.68 -12.49
N ARG A 12 60.22 39.08 -13.61
CA ARG A 12 59.94 37.63 -13.75
C ARG A 12 61.20 36.80 -13.47
N LEU A 13 61.04 35.69 -12.76
CA LEU A 13 61.92 34.52 -12.82
C LEU A 13 61.05 33.26 -12.86
N ALA A 14 61.22 32.49 -13.92
CA ALA A 14 60.65 31.16 -14.08
C ALA A 14 61.48 30.18 -13.26
N CYS A 15 60.83 29.42 -12.38
CA CYS A 15 61.39 28.21 -11.79
C CYS A 15 60.54 27.03 -12.28
N VAL A 16 61.18 26.18 -13.09
CA VAL A 16 60.70 24.85 -13.44
C VAL A 16 60.78 23.98 -12.19
N ALA A 17 59.66 23.44 -11.75
CA ALA A 17 59.61 22.36 -10.77
C ALA A 17 58.85 21.19 -11.39
N ALA A 18 59.60 20.10 -11.65
CA ALA A 18 59.06 18.81 -12.05
C ALA A 18 58.28 18.21 -10.87
N GLY A 19 56.97 18.00 -11.08
CA GLY A 19 56.09 17.31 -10.13
C GLY A 19 55.81 15.89 -10.63
N ILE A 20 56.24 14.91 -9.84
CA ILE A 20 56.00 13.47 -10.03
C ILE A 20 54.49 13.20 -9.94
N VAL A 21 53.91 12.60 -10.98
CA VAL A 21 52.55 12.04 -10.95
C VAL A 21 52.64 10.64 -10.37
N ALA A 22 52.16 10.47 -9.14
CA ALA A 22 51.88 9.16 -8.55
C ALA A 22 50.37 8.95 -8.54
N SER A 23 49.89 8.11 -9.46
CA SER A 23 48.50 7.67 -9.53
C SER A 23 48.22 6.68 -8.38
N VAL A 24 47.38 7.07 -7.42
CA VAL A 24 46.80 6.14 -6.43
C VAL A 24 45.36 5.86 -6.85
N ALA A 25 45.12 4.64 -7.34
CA ALA A 25 43.79 4.10 -7.54
C ALA A 25 43.21 3.70 -6.17
N LEU A 26 42.18 4.40 -5.70
CA LEU A 26 41.36 3.97 -4.56
C LEU A 26 40.07 3.37 -5.08
N ALA A 27 40.03 2.03 -5.12
CA ALA A 27 38.81 1.27 -5.25
C ALA A 27 37.98 1.45 -3.97
N SER A 28 36.79 2.05 -4.08
CA SER A 28 35.85 2.22 -2.98
C SER A 28 34.73 1.20 -3.15
N GLY A 29 34.79 0.11 -2.41
CA GLY A 29 33.63 -0.74 -2.13
C GLY A 29 33.35 -0.71 -0.64
N PRO A 30 32.08 -0.73 -0.21
CA PRO A 30 31.70 -1.22 1.11
C PRO A 30 30.91 -2.53 0.90
N GLY A 31 31.28 -3.70 1.43
CA GLY A 31 32.05 -3.97 2.63
C GLY A 31 31.11 -4.18 3.82
N TYR A 32 30.43 -5.34 3.85
CA TYR A 32 29.69 -5.86 4.99
C TYR A 32 30.61 -5.99 6.22
N ALA A 33 30.13 -5.59 7.40
CA ALA A 33 30.71 -5.99 8.67
C ALA A 33 29.60 -6.55 9.58
N VAL A 34 29.75 -7.83 9.88
CA VAL A 34 28.97 -8.58 10.87
C VAL A 34 29.65 -8.47 12.22
N GLY A 35 28.86 -8.10 13.25
CA GLY A 35 28.91 -8.73 14.57
C GLY A 35 29.81 -8.12 15.65
N ALA A 36 29.18 -7.42 16.61
CA ALA A 36 29.49 -7.58 18.04
C ALA A 36 28.31 -7.08 18.91
N GLY A 37 27.75 -7.97 19.74
CA GLY A 37 27.12 -7.61 21.02
C GLY A 37 25.61 -7.39 21.06
N ALA A 38 24.81 -8.45 20.93
CA ALA A 38 23.41 -8.43 21.36
C ALA A 38 23.33 -8.48 22.90
N VAL A 39 23.04 -7.35 23.55
CA VAL A 39 22.52 -7.32 24.91
C VAL A 39 20.99 -7.34 24.82
N ARG A 40 20.39 -8.42 25.32
CA ARG A 40 18.93 -8.55 25.48
C ARG A 40 18.46 -7.53 26.52
N VAL A 41 17.78 -6.48 26.07
CA VAL A 41 16.91 -5.68 26.93
C VAL A 41 15.53 -6.32 26.88
N ALA A 42 15.06 -6.79 28.03
CA ALA A 42 13.72 -7.35 28.19
C ALA A 42 12.66 -6.25 28.03
N ASP A 43 11.55 -6.59 27.38
CA ASP A 43 10.40 -5.70 27.21
C ASP A 43 9.83 -5.23 28.56
N PRO A 44 9.45 -3.95 28.71
CA PRO A 44 8.72 -3.48 29.87
C PRO A 44 7.27 -4.01 29.88
N PRO A 45 6.69 -4.32 31.05
CA PRO A 45 5.37 -4.93 31.14
C PRO A 45 4.24 -3.96 30.75
N ALA A 46 3.23 -4.49 30.07
CA ALA A 46 2.03 -3.79 29.65
C ALA A 46 1.22 -3.23 30.85
N PRO A 47 0.64 -2.02 30.75
CA PRO A 47 -0.25 -1.51 31.78
C PRO A 47 -1.61 -2.22 31.76
N THR A 48 -2.10 -2.55 32.95
CA THR A 48 -3.37 -3.22 33.24
C THR A 48 -4.57 -2.34 32.86
N PRO A 49 -5.65 -2.87 32.26
CA PRO A 49 -6.85 -2.09 31.99
C PRO A 49 -7.69 -1.87 33.26
N THR A 50 -7.96 -0.61 33.58
CA THR A 50 -8.90 -0.19 34.62
C THR A 50 -10.33 -0.34 34.12
N THR A 51 -11.09 -1.23 34.76
CA THR A 51 -12.52 -1.44 34.51
C THR A 51 -13.33 -0.21 34.94
N VAL A 52 -14.04 0.43 34.00
CA VAL A 52 -15.06 1.44 34.30
C VAL A 52 -16.43 0.79 34.12
N THR A 53 -17.17 0.66 35.22
CA THR A 53 -18.54 0.15 35.28
C THR A 53 -19.53 1.20 34.76
N PRO A 54 -20.44 0.90 33.82
CA PRO A 54 -21.58 1.76 33.55
C PRO A 54 -22.76 1.41 34.47
N SER A 55 -23.29 2.41 35.18
CA SER A 55 -24.54 2.31 35.95
C SER A 55 -25.75 2.20 35.02
N VAL A 56 -26.50 1.12 35.20
CA VAL A 56 -27.79 0.84 34.54
C VAL A 56 -28.91 1.55 35.31
N THR A 57 -29.82 2.24 34.60
CA THR A 57 -31.15 2.61 35.12
C THR A 57 -32.21 2.19 34.10
N PRO A 58 -33.24 1.41 34.47
CA PRO A 58 -34.43 1.15 33.63
C PRO A 58 -35.68 1.85 34.22
N PRO A 59 -36.90 1.65 33.66
CA PRO A 59 -37.36 1.79 32.27
C PRO A 59 -38.67 2.63 32.19
N THR A 60 -39.13 3.01 30.99
CA THR A 60 -40.58 3.22 30.72
C THR A 60 -40.89 3.12 29.21
N THR A 61 -41.58 2.05 28.83
CA THR A 61 -42.58 1.99 27.74
C THR A 61 -43.97 2.20 28.37
N PRO A 62 -45.03 2.70 27.67
CA PRO A 62 -45.63 2.10 26.46
C PRO A 62 -46.12 3.19 25.44
N VAL A 63 -46.70 2.96 24.26
CA VAL A 63 -47.87 2.16 23.84
C VAL A 63 -47.92 2.18 22.28
N THR A 64 -48.33 1.07 21.67
CA THR A 64 -48.66 0.92 20.23
C THR A 64 -50.13 1.28 19.96
N PRO A 65 -50.49 1.75 18.75
CA PRO A 65 -51.72 1.24 18.16
C PRO A 65 -51.58 0.74 16.72
N THR A 66 -52.28 -0.38 16.49
CA THR A 66 -52.47 -1.20 15.29
C THR A 66 -53.50 -0.53 14.34
N PRO A 67 -53.57 -0.87 13.03
CA PRO A 67 -54.15 -0.02 11.99
C PRO A 67 -55.64 -0.26 11.74
N LEU A 68 -56.31 0.73 11.14
CA LEU A 68 -57.70 0.66 10.71
C LEU A 68 -57.84 1.08 9.23
N THR A 69 -58.51 0.22 8.46
CA THR A 69 -59.20 0.51 7.19
C THR A 69 -60.31 -0.54 7.01
N PRO A 70 -61.32 -0.37 6.13
CA PRO A 70 -62.11 0.79 5.66
C PRO A 70 -63.66 0.49 5.81
N PRO A 71 -64.62 1.25 5.20
CA PRO A 71 -65.06 0.90 3.83
C PRO A 71 -65.65 2.04 2.92
N ALA A 72 -65.47 1.83 1.61
CA ALA A 72 -66.33 2.02 0.42
C ALA A 72 -67.32 3.20 0.24
N THR A 73 -67.20 3.87 -0.92
CA THR A 73 -68.32 4.23 -1.84
C THR A 73 -67.82 4.37 -3.30
N THR A 74 -68.56 3.77 -4.24
CA THR A 74 -68.50 3.84 -5.72
C THR A 74 -69.80 4.50 -6.24
N PRO A 75 -70.08 4.68 -7.55
CA PRO A 75 -69.24 4.96 -8.74
C PRO A 75 -69.85 6.06 -9.66
N THR A 76 -69.08 6.64 -10.61
CA THR A 76 -69.67 7.10 -11.90
C THR A 76 -68.62 7.15 -13.03
N THR A 77 -68.88 6.40 -14.09
CA THR A 77 -68.28 6.48 -15.45
C THR A 77 -69.45 6.53 -16.45
N PRO A 78 -69.35 7.10 -17.68
CA PRO A 78 -68.68 6.48 -18.84
C PRO A 78 -67.93 7.52 -19.75
N ALA A 79 -66.98 7.20 -20.62
CA ALA A 79 -67.09 6.28 -21.76
C ALA A 79 -65.73 5.90 -22.39
N THR A 80 -65.71 4.68 -22.94
CA THR A 80 -64.69 3.96 -23.74
C THR A 80 -64.61 4.47 -25.21
N PRO A 81 -63.63 4.10 -26.08
CA PRO A 81 -63.34 2.71 -26.49
C PRO A 81 -61.85 2.26 -26.48
N THR A 82 -61.67 1.01 -26.02
CA THR A 82 -60.86 -0.09 -26.58
C THR A 82 -59.44 0.19 -27.11
N ASP A 83 -58.42 -0.40 -26.47
CA ASP A 83 -57.76 -1.57 -27.08
C ASP A 83 -57.04 -2.44 -26.05
N THR A 84 -56.99 -3.74 -26.33
CA THR A 84 -56.45 -4.80 -25.46
C THR A 84 -54.93 -4.86 -25.55
N THR A 85 -54.21 -4.74 -24.43
CA THR A 85 -52.83 -5.26 -24.35
C THR A 85 -52.52 -5.68 -22.91
N ALA A 86 -52.00 -6.90 -22.76
CA ALA A 86 -51.58 -7.50 -21.49
C ALA A 86 -50.56 -6.62 -20.73
N PRO A 87 -50.52 -6.65 -19.39
CA PRO A 87 -49.55 -5.86 -18.64
C PRO A 87 -48.14 -6.38 -18.93
N ALA A 88 -47.34 -5.52 -19.56
CA ALA A 88 -45.92 -5.75 -19.76
C ALA A 88 -45.23 -5.84 -18.39
N VAL A 89 -44.54 -6.96 -18.17
CA VAL A 89 -43.55 -7.09 -17.09
C VAL A 89 -42.53 -5.96 -17.29
N PRO A 90 -42.19 -5.15 -16.27
CA PRO A 90 -41.17 -4.13 -16.43
C PRO A 90 -39.85 -4.84 -16.77
N SER A 91 -39.35 -4.61 -17.99
CA SER A 91 -37.99 -4.97 -18.37
C SER A 91 -37.04 -4.33 -17.37
N VAL A 92 -36.42 -5.17 -16.55
CA VAL A 92 -35.24 -4.79 -15.77
C VAL A 92 -34.17 -4.42 -16.79
N GLU A 93 -33.91 -3.13 -16.92
CA GLU A 93 -32.79 -2.61 -17.69
C GLU A 93 -31.51 -3.32 -17.19
N PRO A 94 -30.71 -3.93 -18.07
CA PRO A 94 -29.53 -4.65 -17.63
C PRO A 94 -28.59 -3.66 -16.94
N LYS A 95 -28.29 -3.93 -15.65
CA LYS A 95 -27.28 -3.19 -14.88
C LYS A 95 -26.03 -3.07 -15.76
N PRO A 96 -25.47 -1.86 -15.98
CA PRO A 96 -24.23 -1.71 -16.72
C PRO A 96 -23.21 -2.68 -16.15
N ALA A 97 -22.57 -3.47 -17.02
CA ALA A 97 -21.52 -4.40 -16.60
C ALA A 97 -20.52 -3.63 -15.74
N GLU A 98 -20.30 -4.10 -14.51
CA GLU A 98 -19.34 -3.48 -13.59
C GLU A 98 -17.98 -3.44 -14.28
N LYS A 99 -17.48 -2.23 -14.57
CA LYS A 99 -16.17 -2.06 -15.21
C LYS A 99 -15.11 -2.69 -14.31
N ALA A 100 -14.21 -3.46 -14.90
CA ALA A 100 -13.05 -3.99 -14.20
C ALA A 100 -12.23 -2.84 -13.57
N PRO A 101 -11.54 -3.10 -12.44
CA PRO A 101 -10.61 -2.15 -11.83
C PRO A 101 -9.66 -1.52 -12.85
N ALA A 102 -9.36 -0.23 -12.70
CA ALA A 102 -8.27 0.38 -13.46
C ALA A 102 -6.93 -0.13 -12.95
N VAL A 103 -6.03 -0.48 -13.86
CA VAL A 103 -4.69 -1.01 -13.52
C VAL A 103 -3.64 -0.06 -14.05
N GLY A 104 -2.59 0.17 -13.26
CA GLY A 104 -1.39 0.89 -13.67
C GLY A 104 -0.16 0.41 -12.93
N ALA A 105 0.88 1.23 -12.98
CA ALA A 105 2.11 1.00 -12.24
C ALA A 105 2.80 2.34 -11.93
N TYR A 106 3.55 2.37 -10.83
CA TYR A 106 4.56 3.40 -10.62
C TYR A 106 5.87 2.94 -11.29
N LEU A 107 6.35 3.73 -12.25
CA LEU A 107 7.50 3.35 -13.11
C LEU A 107 8.67 4.34 -13.08
N ASP A 108 8.41 5.57 -12.65
CA ASP A 108 9.33 6.68 -12.34
C ASP A 108 8.43 7.90 -12.09
N TYR A 109 8.92 8.91 -11.38
CA TYR A 109 8.14 10.11 -11.15
C TYR A 109 7.93 10.91 -12.46
N GLY A 110 8.93 11.03 -13.34
CA GLY A 110 8.91 11.98 -14.46
C GLY A 110 8.52 11.40 -15.83
N ALA A 111 8.99 12.05 -16.90
CA ALA A 111 8.76 11.64 -18.29
C ALA A 111 9.21 10.20 -18.60
N ARG A 112 10.19 9.68 -17.86
CA ARG A 112 10.59 8.26 -17.97
C ARG A 112 9.46 7.33 -17.55
N GLY A 113 8.66 7.71 -16.56
CA GLY A 113 7.51 6.93 -16.09
C GLY A 113 6.47 6.81 -17.18
N VAL A 114 6.12 7.93 -17.81
CA VAL A 114 5.19 7.98 -18.96
C VAL A 114 5.68 7.09 -20.12
N ALA A 115 6.96 7.21 -20.50
CA ALA A 115 7.54 6.36 -21.56
C ALA A 115 7.47 4.86 -21.21
N ARG A 116 7.76 4.52 -19.95
CA ARG A 116 7.74 3.15 -19.44
C ARG A 116 6.34 2.55 -19.38
N ILE A 117 5.26 3.33 -19.25
CA ILE A 117 3.89 2.80 -19.30
C ILE A 117 3.65 2.06 -20.62
N ALA A 118 4.07 2.64 -21.75
CA ALA A 118 3.94 2.01 -23.06
C ALA A 118 4.82 0.74 -23.18
N GLU A 119 6.00 0.72 -22.55
CA GLU A 119 6.87 -0.45 -22.52
C GLU A 119 6.30 -1.57 -21.66
N LEU A 120 5.78 -1.26 -20.48
CA LEU A 120 5.10 -2.20 -19.61
C LEU A 120 3.86 -2.79 -20.29
N SER A 121 3.04 -1.95 -20.94
CA SER A 121 1.89 -2.41 -21.72
C SER A 121 2.29 -3.44 -22.79
N ARG A 122 3.37 -3.18 -23.55
CA ARG A 122 3.91 -4.15 -24.51
C ARG A 122 4.39 -5.44 -23.85
N TRP A 123 5.07 -5.34 -22.71
CA TRP A 123 5.50 -6.52 -21.95
C TRP A 123 4.30 -7.36 -21.48
N LEU A 124 3.20 -6.70 -21.10
CA LEU A 124 1.90 -7.29 -20.75
C LEU A 124 1.06 -7.71 -21.97
N GLY A 125 1.65 -7.90 -23.15
CA GLY A 125 0.92 -8.38 -24.33
C GLY A 125 -0.03 -7.36 -24.95
N GLY A 126 0.22 -6.06 -24.75
CA GLY A 126 -0.63 -4.98 -25.24
C GLY A 126 -1.78 -4.63 -24.30
N THR A 127 -1.75 -5.12 -23.06
CA THR A 127 -2.73 -4.76 -22.03
C THR A 127 -2.68 -3.25 -21.79
N GLU A 128 -3.84 -2.62 -21.88
CA GLU A 128 -3.95 -1.18 -21.65
C GLU A 128 -3.89 -0.86 -20.16
N LEU A 129 -2.91 -0.02 -19.79
CA LEU A 129 -2.80 0.54 -18.46
C LEU A 129 -3.57 1.86 -18.41
N ARG A 130 -4.59 1.90 -17.57
CA ARG A 130 -5.51 3.05 -17.46
C ARG A 130 -5.13 3.99 -16.32
N VAL A 131 -4.17 3.64 -15.48
CA VAL A 131 -3.75 4.48 -14.35
C VAL A 131 -2.31 4.95 -14.55
N GLY A 132 -2.14 6.26 -14.66
CA GLY A 132 -0.84 6.91 -14.58
C GLY A 132 -0.61 7.32 -13.14
N HIS A 133 0.31 6.65 -12.46
CA HIS A 133 0.60 6.89 -11.04
C HIS A 133 1.99 7.49 -10.87
N THR A 134 2.06 8.60 -10.13
CA THR A 134 3.29 9.34 -9.89
C THR A 134 3.28 10.10 -8.56
N TYR A 135 4.41 10.68 -8.19
CA TYR A 135 4.67 11.38 -6.93
C TYR A 135 5.19 12.77 -7.19
N LEU A 136 4.76 13.73 -6.38
CA LEU A 136 5.46 14.99 -6.26
C LEU A 136 6.66 14.84 -5.30
N PRO A 137 7.85 15.39 -5.65
CA PRO A 137 8.97 15.45 -4.71
C PRO A 137 8.60 16.29 -3.49
N GLY A 138 8.89 15.78 -2.30
CA GLY A 138 8.54 16.40 -1.02
C GLY A 138 9.69 17.14 -0.34
N ASP A 139 10.80 17.39 -1.01
CA ASP A 139 11.99 18.08 -0.45
C ASP A 139 11.72 19.57 -0.18
N ARG A 140 10.95 20.23 -1.03
CA ARG A 140 10.63 21.68 -0.94
C ARG A 140 9.22 21.97 -1.40
N TRP A 141 8.61 23.02 -0.86
CA TRP A 141 7.26 23.44 -1.24
C TRP A 141 7.07 23.64 -2.75
N SER A 142 8.03 24.24 -3.45
CA SER A 142 7.90 24.50 -4.89
C SER A 142 7.74 23.21 -5.73
N ASN A 143 8.20 22.06 -5.22
CA ASN A 143 8.00 20.78 -5.90
C ASN A 143 6.60 20.23 -5.60
N ILE A 144 6.10 20.39 -4.37
CA ILE A 144 4.73 20.04 -3.96
C ILE A 144 3.68 20.92 -4.68
N GLU A 145 4.03 22.15 -5.04
CA GLU A 145 3.19 23.03 -5.85
C GLU A 145 3.04 22.57 -7.31
N GLY A 146 3.80 21.54 -7.75
CA GLY A 146 3.70 20.98 -9.10
C GLY A 146 4.47 21.79 -10.16
N ALA A 147 5.73 22.14 -9.87
CA ALA A 147 6.61 22.90 -10.76
C ALA A 147 6.56 22.44 -12.23
N HIS A 148 6.69 23.41 -13.15
CA HIS A 148 6.62 23.19 -14.61
C HIS A 148 7.61 22.12 -15.11
N GLY A 149 7.18 21.33 -16.09
CA GLY A 149 7.98 20.28 -16.74
C GLY A 149 7.82 18.90 -16.12
N PHE A 150 7.09 18.79 -15.01
CA PHE A 150 6.81 17.52 -14.34
C PHE A 150 5.40 17.00 -14.61
N LEU A 151 4.38 17.75 -14.19
CA LEU A 151 2.98 17.34 -14.33
C LEU A 151 2.50 17.41 -15.78
N ASP A 152 3.13 18.22 -16.64
CA ASP A 152 2.73 18.42 -18.03
C ASP A 152 2.71 17.09 -18.81
N VAL A 153 3.76 16.27 -18.70
CA VAL A 153 3.84 14.98 -19.43
C VAL A 153 2.82 13.96 -18.95
N TRP A 154 2.45 14.01 -17.67
CA TRP A 154 1.43 13.15 -17.10
C TRP A 154 0.02 13.63 -17.46
N ALA A 155 -0.17 14.94 -17.53
CA ALA A 155 -1.41 15.55 -18.00
C ALA A 155 -1.65 15.21 -19.47
N ASP A 156 -0.65 15.37 -20.34
CA ASP A 156 -0.72 14.98 -21.75
C ASP A 156 -1.10 13.49 -21.87
N TRP A 157 -0.43 12.60 -21.13
CA TRP A 157 -0.74 11.17 -21.13
C TRP A 157 -2.19 10.88 -20.67
N ARG A 158 -2.67 11.58 -19.64
CA ARG A 158 -4.05 11.43 -19.14
C ARG A 158 -5.06 11.89 -20.18
N LEU A 159 -4.76 12.95 -20.93
CA LEU A 159 -5.66 13.57 -21.91
C LEU A 159 -5.74 12.82 -23.25
N GLU A 160 -4.80 11.92 -23.53
CA GLU A 160 -4.83 11.09 -24.74
C GLU A 160 -6.06 10.17 -24.82
N GLN A 161 -6.64 9.76 -23.68
CA GLN A 161 -7.83 8.90 -23.63
C GLN A 161 -8.72 9.21 -22.43
N ASP A 162 -10.03 9.31 -22.66
CA ASP A 162 -11.01 9.75 -21.65
C ASP A 162 -11.09 8.85 -20.42
N ASP A 163 -10.84 7.54 -20.56
CA ASP A 163 -10.96 6.54 -19.50
C ASP A 163 -9.67 6.30 -18.70
N ARG A 164 -8.59 7.01 -19.03
CA ARG A 164 -7.38 7.06 -18.20
C ARG A 164 -7.62 7.81 -16.89
N MET A 165 -6.78 7.55 -15.91
CA MET A 165 -6.82 8.17 -14.60
C MET A 165 -5.41 8.67 -14.28
N LEU A 166 -5.31 9.91 -13.80
CA LEU A 166 -4.08 10.41 -13.18
C LEU A 166 -4.21 10.26 -11.66
N VAL A 167 -3.30 9.51 -11.06
CA VAL A 167 -3.18 9.31 -9.62
C VAL A 167 -1.88 9.97 -9.17
N LEU A 168 -1.99 10.94 -8.27
CA LEU A 168 -0.88 11.75 -7.82
C LEU A 168 -0.71 11.64 -6.31
N ASN A 169 0.42 11.08 -5.87
CA ASN A 169 0.84 11.11 -4.47
C ASN A 169 1.39 12.51 -4.14
N VAL A 170 0.78 13.16 -3.15
CA VAL A 170 1.06 14.55 -2.77
C VAL A 170 1.51 14.60 -1.30
N PRO A 171 2.77 14.97 -1.02
CA PRO A 171 3.23 15.20 0.35
C PRO A 171 2.41 16.30 1.01
N MET A 172 2.07 16.15 2.29
CA MET A 172 1.44 17.24 3.04
C MET A 172 2.48 18.20 3.65
N MET A 173 3.77 17.88 3.58
CA MET A 173 4.84 18.69 4.16
C MET A 173 6.09 18.64 3.29
N GLU A 174 6.82 19.75 3.19
CA GLU A 174 8.19 19.71 2.65
C GLU A 174 9.16 19.02 3.62
N ARG A 175 10.42 18.84 3.21
CA ARG A 175 11.40 18.04 3.96
C ARG A 175 10.84 16.66 4.31
N ASN A 176 10.06 16.09 3.38
CA ASN A 176 9.15 14.99 3.71
C ASN A 176 9.89 13.73 4.17
N GLU A 177 11.15 13.55 3.78
CA GLU A 177 11.95 12.36 4.10
C GLU A 177 13.25 12.71 4.85
N GLU A 178 13.35 13.91 5.45
CA GLU A 178 14.57 14.37 6.13
C GLU A 178 14.75 13.81 7.55
N GLY A 179 13.89 12.92 8.02
CA GLY A 179 13.97 12.35 9.37
C GLY A 179 13.68 13.38 10.47
N VAL A 180 12.71 14.27 10.23
CA VAL A 180 12.32 15.34 11.16
C VAL A 180 11.80 14.75 12.49
N SER A 181 12.25 15.30 13.62
CA SER A 181 11.88 14.82 14.97
C SER A 181 10.39 14.98 15.29
N ASP A 182 9.84 14.15 16.18
CA ASP A 182 8.44 14.25 16.61
C ASP A 182 8.08 15.60 17.24
N SER A 183 8.99 16.22 18.00
CA SER A 183 8.77 17.56 18.56
C SER A 183 8.58 18.61 17.48
N GLU A 184 9.34 18.50 16.39
CA GLU A 184 9.27 19.42 15.26
C GLU A 184 8.05 19.13 14.39
N VAL A 185 7.75 17.85 14.10
CA VAL A 185 6.52 17.46 13.38
C VAL A 185 5.27 17.93 14.13
N ARG A 186 5.22 17.80 15.46
CA ARG A 186 4.12 18.33 16.26
C ARG A 186 3.92 19.83 16.06
N LEU A 187 5.00 20.61 16.03
CA LEU A 187 4.93 22.05 15.80
C LEU A 187 4.45 22.36 14.38
N LEU A 188 5.00 21.67 13.38
CA LEU A 188 4.61 21.81 11.98
C LEU A 188 3.14 21.49 11.77
N LEU A 189 2.63 20.37 12.31
CA LEU A 189 1.21 20.00 12.22
C LEU A 189 0.30 21.07 12.85
N ARG A 190 0.70 21.70 13.94
CA ARG A 190 -0.09 22.79 14.57
C ARG A 190 -0.11 24.06 13.73
N GLN A 191 1.01 24.42 13.11
CA GLN A 191 1.09 25.51 12.14
C GLN A 191 0.24 25.23 10.90
N ALA A 192 0.31 24.00 10.41
CA ALA A 192 -0.47 23.51 9.29
C ALA A 192 -1.98 23.53 9.58
N ALA A 193 -2.38 23.06 10.77
CA ALA A 193 -3.74 23.13 11.27
C ALA A 193 -4.24 24.57 11.50
N ALA A 194 -3.33 25.55 11.60
CA ALA A 194 -3.64 26.98 11.62
C ALA A 194 -3.71 27.61 10.22
N GLY A 195 -3.40 26.85 9.16
CA GLY A 195 -3.52 27.27 7.76
C GLY A 195 -2.25 27.88 7.15
N MET A 196 -1.10 27.73 7.80
CA MET A 196 0.14 28.35 7.33
C MET A 196 0.58 27.88 5.93
N PHE A 197 0.16 26.68 5.52
CA PHE A 197 0.63 26.04 4.29
C PHE A 197 -0.46 25.91 3.21
N ASP A 198 -1.68 26.40 3.45
CA ASP A 198 -2.83 26.26 2.54
C ASP A 198 -2.51 26.77 1.12
N LYS A 199 -1.73 27.86 1.01
CA LYS A 199 -1.34 28.46 -0.27
C LYS A 199 -0.64 27.49 -1.24
N HIS A 200 0.13 26.53 -0.70
CA HIS A 200 0.88 25.57 -1.52
C HIS A 200 -0.06 24.59 -2.23
N PHE A 201 -1.12 24.15 -1.53
CA PHE A 201 -2.12 23.26 -2.10
C PHE A 201 -3.10 23.99 -3.01
N ARG A 202 -3.36 25.28 -2.77
CA ARG A 202 -4.07 26.13 -3.74
C ARG A 202 -3.30 26.20 -5.06
N ALA A 203 -1.99 26.47 -5.00
CA ALA A 203 -1.14 26.53 -6.19
C ALA A 203 -1.13 25.21 -6.97
N LEU A 204 -1.00 24.07 -6.26
CA LEU A 204 -1.10 22.75 -6.91
C LEU A 204 -2.47 22.53 -7.58
N ALA A 205 -3.56 22.87 -6.89
CA ALA A 205 -4.90 22.73 -7.43
C ALA A 205 -5.14 23.59 -8.68
N GLU A 206 -4.70 24.86 -8.65
CA GLU A 206 -4.74 25.76 -9.80
C GLU A 206 -3.92 25.18 -10.96
N ARG A 207 -2.71 24.66 -10.69
CA ARG A 207 -1.85 24.04 -11.69
C ARG A 207 -2.49 22.83 -12.37
N LEU A 208 -3.12 21.93 -11.60
CA LEU A 208 -3.79 20.75 -12.16
C LEU A 208 -5.00 21.13 -13.03
N VAL A 209 -5.75 22.17 -12.65
CA VAL A 209 -6.85 22.70 -13.47
C VAL A 209 -6.33 23.34 -14.76
N GLU A 210 -5.25 24.14 -14.68
CA GLU A 210 -4.60 24.75 -15.86
C GLU A 210 -4.08 23.71 -16.86
N LEU A 211 -3.63 22.56 -16.35
CA LEU A 211 -3.20 21.42 -17.15
C LEU A 211 -4.35 20.59 -17.73
N ASN A 212 -5.61 21.02 -17.53
CA ASN A 212 -6.82 20.31 -17.96
C ASN A 212 -6.96 18.89 -17.37
N VAL A 213 -6.37 18.62 -16.20
CA VAL A 213 -6.57 17.37 -15.44
C VAL A 213 -7.29 17.62 -14.11
N PRO A 214 -8.47 18.28 -14.13
CA PRO A 214 -9.20 18.64 -12.92
C PRO A 214 -9.75 17.43 -12.16
N ASP A 215 -9.77 16.24 -12.77
CA ASP A 215 -10.29 14.99 -12.21
C ASP A 215 -9.20 14.10 -11.60
N THR A 216 -8.00 14.64 -11.38
CA THR A 216 -6.87 13.94 -10.73
C THR A 216 -7.29 13.33 -9.38
N VAL A 217 -6.94 12.06 -9.17
CA VAL A 217 -7.03 11.40 -7.87
C VAL A 217 -5.79 11.77 -7.06
N ILE A 218 -6.01 12.37 -5.89
CA ILE A 218 -4.94 12.88 -5.02
C ILE A 218 -4.78 11.92 -3.85
N VAL A 219 -3.66 11.20 -3.82
CA VAL A 219 -3.23 10.39 -2.68
C VAL A 219 -2.46 11.31 -1.74
N LEU A 220 -3.22 12.02 -0.90
CA LEU A 220 -2.67 13.04 -0.02
C LEU A 220 -2.02 12.37 1.19
N GLY A 221 -0.77 12.73 1.53
CA GLY A 221 -0.13 12.31 2.78
C GLY A 221 -0.15 10.80 3.03
N TRP A 222 0.17 9.99 2.01
CA TRP A 222 0.15 8.52 2.07
C TRP A 222 1.00 7.96 3.23
N GLU A 223 0.68 6.73 3.65
CA GLU A 223 1.36 6.01 4.73
C GLU A 223 1.53 6.83 6.03
N MET A 224 0.56 7.70 6.33
CA MET A 224 0.62 8.61 7.47
C MET A 224 0.72 7.89 8.83
N ASN A 225 0.34 6.61 8.89
CA ASN A 225 0.42 5.78 10.09
C ASN A 225 1.84 5.29 10.44
N GLY A 226 2.81 5.47 9.55
CA GLY A 226 4.21 5.17 9.80
C GLY A 226 5.01 6.33 10.40
N ILE A 227 6.34 6.21 10.33
CA ILE A 227 7.29 7.21 10.85
C ILE A 227 8.20 7.83 9.78
N THR A 228 8.20 7.28 8.57
CA THR A 228 9.11 7.65 7.48
C THR A 228 8.96 9.12 7.09
N TYR A 229 7.70 9.55 6.94
CA TYR A 229 7.40 10.85 6.37
C TYR A 229 7.25 11.94 7.43
N THR A 230 7.60 13.18 7.10
CA THR A 230 7.34 14.36 7.95
C THR A 230 5.84 14.64 8.04
N HIS A 231 5.05 14.27 7.01
CA HIS A 231 3.59 14.38 7.04
C HIS A 231 2.86 13.34 7.89
N ARG A 232 3.58 12.47 8.61
CA ARG A 232 2.98 11.43 9.45
C ARG A 232 1.95 11.98 10.45
N CYS A 233 0.95 11.16 10.74
CA CYS A 233 -0.20 11.50 11.59
C CYS A 233 0.16 11.55 13.09
N GLY A 234 0.93 10.56 13.56
CA GLY A 234 1.62 10.71 14.84
C GLY A 234 2.70 11.79 14.69
N PRO A 235 2.88 12.74 15.62
CA PRO A 235 2.51 12.61 17.02
C PRO A 235 1.30 13.46 17.45
N ASP A 236 0.57 14.08 16.51
CA ASP A 236 -0.58 14.96 16.81
C ASP A 236 -1.75 14.69 15.83
N PRO A 237 -2.48 13.57 15.99
CA PRO A 237 -3.52 13.14 15.04
C PRO A 237 -4.65 14.15 14.86
N GLU A 238 -5.00 14.92 15.89
CA GLU A 238 -6.04 15.96 15.79
C GLU A 238 -5.58 17.12 14.90
N ALA A 239 -4.34 17.57 15.06
CA ALA A 239 -3.76 18.59 14.18
C ALA A 239 -3.63 18.06 12.74
N TRP A 240 -3.24 16.79 12.57
CA TRP A 240 -3.16 16.14 11.26
C TRP A 240 -4.51 16.10 10.54
N LYS A 241 -5.58 15.63 11.20
CA LYS A 241 -6.94 15.60 10.64
C LYS A 241 -7.43 17.00 10.26
N LYS A 242 -7.17 17.99 11.13
CA LYS A 242 -7.49 19.38 10.82
C LYS A 242 -6.72 19.88 9.60
N TYR A 243 -5.45 19.53 9.47
CA TYR A 243 -4.65 19.92 8.32
C TYR A 243 -5.12 19.27 7.02
N TRP A 244 -5.41 17.96 7.02
CA TRP A 244 -6.07 17.28 5.90
C TRP A 244 -7.31 18.03 5.42
N ASN A 245 -8.22 18.33 6.34
CA ASN A 245 -9.47 19.01 6.03
C ASN A 245 -9.24 20.41 5.44
N ARG A 246 -8.21 21.13 5.90
CA ARG A 246 -7.84 22.42 5.32
C ARG A 246 -7.31 22.29 3.89
N ILE A 247 -6.44 21.31 3.63
CA ILE A 247 -5.90 21.06 2.28
C ILE A 247 -7.05 20.75 1.32
N VAL A 248 -7.89 19.79 1.66
CA VAL A 248 -9.04 19.38 0.83
C VAL A 248 -9.98 20.56 0.58
N THR A 249 -10.32 21.32 1.62
CA THR A 249 -11.15 22.53 1.48
C THR A 249 -10.51 23.56 0.56
N THR A 250 -9.21 23.80 0.70
CA THR A 250 -8.47 24.77 -0.12
C THR A 250 -8.45 24.36 -1.59
N MET A 251 -8.15 23.10 -1.87
CA MET A 251 -8.11 22.58 -3.23
C MET A 251 -9.50 22.55 -3.87
N ARG A 252 -10.53 22.14 -3.13
CA ARG A 252 -11.92 22.12 -3.61
C ARG A 252 -12.50 23.51 -3.88
N ALA A 253 -11.93 24.56 -3.32
CA ALA A 253 -12.31 25.95 -3.58
C ALA A 253 -11.78 26.50 -4.92
N VAL A 254 -10.88 25.79 -5.61
CA VAL A 254 -10.38 26.20 -6.93
C VAL A 254 -11.45 25.91 -8.00
N PRO A 255 -11.88 26.91 -8.79
CA PRO A 255 -12.89 26.70 -9.83
C PRO A 255 -12.47 25.65 -10.87
N GLY A 256 -13.41 24.83 -11.31
CA GLY A 256 -13.19 23.81 -12.33
C GLY A 256 -12.64 22.48 -11.81
N GLN A 257 -12.17 22.43 -10.56
CA GLN A 257 -11.67 21.20 -9.95
C GLN A 257 -12.77 20.13 -9.80
N LYS A 258 -12.37 18.87 -9.94
CA LYS A 258 -13.17 17.65 -9.73
C LYS A 258 -12.33 16.56 -9.05
N PHE A 259 -11.36 16.97 -8.23
CA PHE A 259 -10.43 16.06 -7.58
C PHE A 259 -11.15 15.09 -6.65
N ARG A 260 -10.56 13.90 -6.51
CA ARG A 260 -10.95 12.92 -5.50
C ARG A 260 -9.79 12.69 -4.56
N PHE A 261 -10.05 12.70 -3.26
CA PHE A 261 -9.03 12.52 -2.23
C PHE A 261 -9.01 11.08 -1.73
N ASP A 262 -7.85 10.46 -1.85
CA ASP A 262 -7.60 9.07 -1.47
C ASP A 262 -6.84 9.00 -0.15
N PHE A 263 -7.51 8.51 0.90
CA PHE A 263 -6.91 8.32 2.23
C PHE A 263 -6.23 6.95 2.29
N THR A 264 -4.90 6.95 2.21
CA THR A 264 -4.10 5.74 2.00
C THR A 264 -3.08 5.54 3.10
N PRO A 265 -3.35 4.66 4.09
CA PRO A 265 -2.35 4.21 5.05
C PRO A 265 -1.47 3.07 4.51
N ASN A 266 -0.39 2.77 5.22
CA ASN A 266 0.38 1.53 5.09
C ASN A 266 -0.39 0.39 5.76
N ARG A 267 -0.35 -0.82 5.18
CA ARG A 267 -1.02 -2.01 5.74
C ARG A 267 -0.57 -2.31 7.16
N GLY A 268 -1.56 -2.61 8.00
CA GLY A 268 -1.37 -2.98 9.39
C GLY A 268 -1.32 -1.76 10.30
N ARG A 269 -0.90 -1.97 11.55
CA ARG A 269 -0.86 -0.89 12.55
C ARG A 269 0.21 0.15 12.22
N ASP A 270 1.39 -0.31 11.83
CA ASP A 270 2.61 0.50 11.81
C ASP A 270 2.81 1.22 13.17
N ALA A 271 3.05 2.54 13.21
CA ALA A 271 3.25 3.28 14.45
C ALA A 271 1.96 3.67 15.18
N ILE A 272 0.88 3.97 14.44
CA ILE A 272 -0.43 4.36 14.99
C ILE A 272 -1.55 3.69 14.18
N PRO A 273 -2.61 3.14 14.82
CA PRO A 273 -3.81 2.70 14.10
C PRO A 273 -4.30 3.73 13.09
N TRP A 274 -4.27 3.42 11.80
CA TRP A 274 -4.57 4.41 10.76
C TRP A 274 -6.00 4.97 10.86
N THR A 275 -6.94 4.23 11.45
CA THR A 275 -8.30 4.71 11.72
C THR A 275 -8.33 5.91 12.66
N GLN A 276 -7.33 6.09 13.53
CA GLN A 276 -7.21 7.29 14.40
C GLN A 276 -6.86 8.56 13.60
N CYS A 277 -6.31 8.38 12.40
CA CYS A 277 -5.95 9.45 11.49
C CYS A 277 -7.07 9.78 10.52
N TYR A 278 -8.17 9.00 10.48
CA TYR A 278 -9.24 9.23 9.52
C TYR A 278 -9.90 10.60 9.73
N PRO A 279 -9.89 11.50 8.73
CA PRO A 279 -10.31 12.90 8.90
C PRO A 279 -11.83 13.12 8.76
N GLY A 280 -12.58 12.09 8.33
CA GLY A 280 -14.02 12.09 8.16
C GLY A 280 -14.48 11.96 6.70
N ASP A 281 -15.74 11.53 6.51
CA ASP A 281 -16.30 11.17 5.21
C ASP A 281 -16.43 12.35 4.23
N ASP A 282 -16.56 13.57 4.75
CA ASP A 282 -16.79 14.78 3.95
C ASP A 282 -15.59 15.13 3.07
N THR A 283 -14.38 14.72 3.47
CA THR A 283 -13.11 15.09 2.83
C THR A 283 -12.34 13.91 2.28
N VAL A 284 -12.94 12.72 2.28
CA VAL A 284 -12.34 11.48 1.76
C VAL A 284 -13.28 10.87 0.73
N ASP A 285 -12.78 10.67 -0.50
CA ASP A 285 -13.56 10.16 -1.62
C ASP A 285 -13.26 8.69 -1.94
N ILE A 286 -12.10 8.20 -1.50
CA ILE A 286 -11.58 6.84 -1.68
C ILE A 286 -10.82 6.46 -0.40
N ILE A 287 -10.93 5.21 0.03
CA ILE A 287 -10.10 4.68 1.11
C ILE A 287 -9.09 3.71 0.48
N GLY A 288 -7.84 4.15 0.36
CA GLY A 288 -6.76 3.36 -0.19
C GLY A 288 -6.06 2.51 0.85
N MET A 289 -5.08 1.74 0.39
CA MET A 289 -4.13 1.02 1.22
C MET A 289 -2.86 0.74 0.42
N ASP A 290 -1.70 1.06 0.99
CA ASP A 290 -0.41 0.63 0.46
C ASP A 290 -0.03 -0.71 1.09
N SER A 291 0.33 -1.70 0.27
CA SER A 291 0.56 -3.07 0.74
C SER A 291 1.70 -3.79 0.03
N TYR A 292 2.75 -4.05 0.79
CA TYR A 292 3.89 -4.88 0.37
C TYR A 292 3.95 -6.19 1.15
N ASP A 293 4.61 -7.21 0.60
CA ASP A 293 4.76 -8.52 1.25
C ASP A 293 5.80 -8.53 2.38
N GLN A 294 5.44 -7.84 3.46
CA GLN A 294 6.26 -7.65 4.65
C GLN A 294 5.44 -7.79 5.94
N PRO A 295 6.04 -7.88 7.13
CA PRO A 295 7.44 -8.21 7.38
C PRO A 295 7.81 -9.61 6.85
N THR A 296 9.09 -9.94 6.92
CA THR A 296 9.59 -11.27 6.53
C THR A 296 8.82 -12.38 7.24
N GLY A 297 8.37 -13.37 6.48
CA GLY A 297 7.66 -14.55 6.98
C GLY A 297 6.15 -14.40 7.13
N LEU A 298 5.59 -13.18 7.06
CA LEU A 298 4.15 -12.98 7.18
C LEU A 298 3.41 -13.43 5.92
N SER A 299 2.57 -14.46 6.05
CA SER A 299 1.79 -15.01 4.94
C SER A 299 0.69 -14.05 4.49
N PHE A 300 0.20 -14.22 3.25
CA PHE A 300 -0.90 -13.41 2.74
C PHE A 300 -2.16 -13.50 3.62
N ASP A 301 -2.51 -14.70 4.10
CA ASP A 301 -3.69 -14.87 4.96
C ASP A 301 -3.55 -14.14 6.30
N GLU A 302 -2.32 -14.00 6.81
CA GLU A 302 -2.06 -13.21 8.01
C GLU A 302 -2.13 -11.70 7.72
N GLN A 303 -1.61 -11.24 6.57
CA GLN A 303 -1.75 -9.84 6.12
C GLN A 303 -3.23 -9.43 5.92
N VAL A 304 -4.10 -10.37 5.57
CA VAL A 304 -5.55 -10.15 5.50
C VAL A 304 -6.16 -9.99 6.90
N LYS A 305 -5.81 -10.89 7.83
CA LYS A 305 -6.47 -11.04 9.14
C LYS A 305 -5.91 -10.15 10.24
N GLU A 306 -4.69 -9.67 10.10
CA GLU A 306 -4.07 -8.85 11.14
C GLU A 306 -4.89 -7.57 11.42
N PRO A 307 -4.79 -7.01 12.64
CA PRO A 307 -5.39 -5.73 12.94
C PRO A 307 -4.93 -4.67 11.95
N TYR A 308 -5.89 -3.90 11.42
CA TYR A 308 -5.61 -2.83 10.44
C TYR A 308 -5.05 -3.33 9.10
N GLY A 309 -5.12 -4.64 8.82
CA GLY A 309 -4.71 -5.29 7.58
C GLY A 309 -5.73 -5.17 6.44
N LEU A 310 -5.61 -6.03 5.41
CA LEU A 310 -6.40 -5.92 4.17
C LEU A 310 -7.91 -6.08 4.41
N GLN A 311 -8.34 -7.00 5.28
CA GLN A 311 -9.77 -7.16 5.55
C GLN A 311 -10.34 -5.94 6.28
N ALA A 312 -9.60 -5.42 7.27
CA ALA A 312 -10.01 -4.23 8.02
C ALA A 312 -10.17 -3.01 7.11
N HIS A 313 -9.30 -2.87 6.11
CA HIS A 313 -9.40 -1.85 5.07
C HIS A 313 -10.70 -1.92 4.27
N VAL A 314 -11.00 -3.09 3.71
CA VAL A 314 -12.22 -3.29 2.91
C VAL A 314 -13.48 -3.10 3.75
N ASP A 315 -13.49 -3.62 4.98
CA ASP A 315 -14.63 -3.49 5.88
C ASP A 315 -14.88 -2.04 6.29
N PHE A 316 -13.80 -1.29 6.55
CA PHE A 316 -13.89 0.14 6.87
C PHE A 316 -14.40 0.95 5.69
N ALA A 317 -13.86 0.75 4.48
CA ALA A 317 -14.37 1.40 3.28
C ALA A 317 -15.85 1.11 3.04
N LYS A 318 -16.26 -0.14 3.24
CA LYS A 318 -17.66 -0.55 3.15
C LYS A 318 -18.53 0.13 4.21
N SER A 319 -18.09 0.24 5.46
CA SER A 319 -18.87 0.91 6.52
C SER A 319 -19.03 2.41 6.29
N HIS A 320 -18.09 3.03 5.57
CA HIS A 320 -18.13 4.44 5.19
C HIS A 320 -18.76 4.68 3.80
N GLY A 321 -19.19 3.62 3.10
CA GLY A 321 -19.78 3.72 1.77
C GLY A 321 -18.82 4.27 0.70
N LYS A 322 -17.51 4.05 0.87
CA LYS A 322 -16.45 4.54 -0.02
C LYS A 322 -15.85 3.39 -0.85
N PRO A 323 -15.43 3.65 -2.10
CA PRO A 323 -14.65 2.69 -2.86
C PRO A 323 -13.26 2.51 -2.25
N ILE A 324 -12.62 1.38 -2.55
CA ILE A 324 -11.24 1.10 -2.19
C ILE A 324 -10.28 1.34 -3.36
N SER A 325 -9.01 1.57 -3.05
CA SER A 325 -7.89 1.58 -4.00
C SER A 325 -6.65 0.91 -3.41
N TYR A 326 -5.67 0.62 -4.26
CA TYR A 326 -4.33 0.22 -3.85
C TYR A 326 -3.29 1.03 -4.63
N PRO A 327 -2.97 2.26 -4.15
CA PRO A 327 -2.02 3.14 -4.81
C PRO A 327 -0.62 2.55 -4.87
N GLU A 328 -0.23 1.76 -3.87
CA GLU A 328 0.99 0.98 -3.93
C GLU A 328 0.77 -0.45 -3.52
N TRP A 329 1.28 -1.36 -4.33
CA TRP A 329 1.52 -2.72 -3.87
C TRP A 329 2.66 -3.38 -4.64
N GLY A 330 3.30 -4.37 -4.02
CA GLY A 330 4.40 -5.09 -4.66
C GLY A 330 5.10 -6.04 -3.72
N LEU A 331 6.24 -6.54 -4.17
CA LEU A 331 7.13 -7.37 -3.36
C LEU A 331 7.98 -6.50 -2.45
N PHE A 332 8.64 -7.08 -1.46
CA PHE A 332 9.61 -6.42 -0.60
C PHE A 332 10.45 -7.44 0.16
N ARG A 333 10.12 -7.72 1.43
CA ARG A 333 11.00 -8.43 2.37
C ARG A 333 10.92 -9.95 2.27
N ASN A 334 9.96 -10.47 1.52
CA ASN A 334 9.83 -11.90 1.23
C ASN A 334 10.39 -12.29 -0.16
N GLY A 335 10.97 -11.33 -0.90
CA GLY A 335 11.65 -11.58 -2.18
C GLY A 335 10.70 -11.99 -3.31
N ASP A 336 11.18 -12.85 -4.21
CA ASP A 336 10.40 -13.37 -5.35
C ASP A 336 9.23 -14.27 -4.92
N ASN A 337 8.11 -13.65 -4.57
CA ASN A 337 6.98 -14.28 -3.92
C ASN A 337 5.78 -14.43 -4.86
N ALA A 338 5.80 -15.48 -5.68
CA ALA A 338 4.70 -15.81 -6.60
C ALA A 338 3.37 -16.08 -5.88
N THR A 339 3.39 -16.53 -4.63
CA THR A 339 2.17 -16.75 -3.84
C THR A 339 1.51 -15.44 -3.50
N TYR A 340 2.27 -14.46 -2.97
CA TYR A 340 1.75 -13.13 -2.69
C TYR A 340 1.18 -12.47 -3.95
N MET A 341 1.94 -12.51 -5.05
CA MET A 341 1.51 -11.93 -6.33
C MET A 341 0.16 -12.49 -6.80
N ARG A 342 0.02 -13.82 -6.79
CA ARG A 342 -1.24 -14.49 -7.17
C ARG A 342 -2.39 -14.11 -6.25
N ARG A 343 -2.14 -14.05 -4.93
CA ARG A 343 -3.17 -13.79 -3.92
C ARG A 343 -3.62 -12.33 -3.91
N MET A 344 -2.73 -11.36 -4.11
CA MET A 344 -3.10 -9.95 -4.30
C MET A 344 -3.94 -9.76 -5.56
N LEU A 345 -3.58 -10.38 -6.69
CA LEU A 345 -4.39 -10.30 -7.93
C LEU A 345 -5.79 -10.91 -7.74
N ALA A 346 -5.88 -12.04 -7.02
CA ALA A 346 -7.17 -12.63 -6.66
C ALA A 346 -7.99 -11.71 -5.73
N TRP A 347 -7.34 -11.08 -4.76
CA TRP A 347 -7.96 -10.10 -3.87
C TRP A 347 -8.53 -8.89 -4.64
N MET A 348 -7.79 -8.35 -5.62
CA MET A 348 -8.30 -7.28 -6.49
C MET A 348 -9.48 -7.73 -7.36
N THR A 349 -9.49 -9.00 -7.79
CA THR A 349 -10.60 -9.57 -8.55
C THR A 349 -11.86 -9.69 -7.69
N GLU A 350 -11.70 -10.09 -6.43
CA GLU A 350 -12.79 -10.25 -5.46
C GLU A 350 -13.38 -8.90 -5.04
N HIS A 351 -12.54 -7.96 -4.60
CA HIS A 351 -12.99 -6.72 -3.99
C HIS A 351 -13.14 -5.55 -4.97
N LYS A 352 -12.65 -5.70 -6.20
CA LYS A 352 -12.83 -4.76 -7.31
C LYS A 352 -12.50 -3.31 -6.92
N PRO A 353 -11.25 -2.99 -6.56
CA PRO A 353 -10.87 -1.62 -6.25
C PRO A 353 -11.15 -0.70 -7.44
N LEU A 354 -11.38 0.60 -7.16
CA LEU A 354 -11.50 1.61 -8.20
C LEU A 354 -10.28 1.57 -9.13
N TYR A 355 -9.10 1.49 -8.51
CA TYR A 355 -7.84 1.29 -9.21
C TYR A 355 -6.80 0.57 -8.34
N ASN A 356 -5.78 0.01 -8.98
CA ASN A 356 -4.56 -0.46 -8.31
C ASN A 356 -3.33 -0.21 -9.18
N THR A 357 -2.18 -0.02 -8.53
CA THR A 357 -0.90 0.28 -9.17
C THR A 357 0.22 -0.54 -8.54
N VAL A 358 0.92 -1.34 -9.35
CA VAL A 358 2.10 -2.07 -8.89
C VAL A 358 3.31 -1.13 -8.82
N THR A 359 4.09 -1.19 -7.76
CA THR A 359 5.34 -0.42 -7.62
C THR A 359 6.47 -1.16 -8.31
N ASP A 360 7.00 -0.59 -9.40
CA ASP A 360 7.90 -1.33 -10.29
C ASP A 360 9.34 -0.77 -10.31
N TYR A 361 10.09 -1.11 -9.28
CA TYR A 361 11.56 -1.02 -9.20
C TYR A 361 12.04 -2.01 -8.13
N CYS A 362 13.32 -2.42 -8.13
CA CYS A 362 13.79 -3.36 -7.09
C CYS A 362 13.76 -2.74 -5.69
N PRO A 363 13.29 -3.48 -4.65
CA PRO A 363 12.97 -4.91 -4.65
C PRO A 363 11.50 -5.25 -4.99
N HIS A 364 10.66 -4.26 -5.29
CA HIS A 364 9.21 -4.40 -5.36
C HIS A 364 8.68 -4.94 -6.70
N GLY A 365 9.35 -4.54 -7.79
CA GLY A 365 8.83 -4.65 -9.13
C GLY A 365 8.77 -6.06 -9.70
N VAL A 366 7.99 -6.19 -10.76
CA VAL A 366 7.75 -7.42 -11.52
C VAL A 366 8.28 -7.32 -12.95
N TRP A 367 8.58 -6.12 -13.44
CA TRP A 367 9.07 -5.91 -14.79
C TRP A 367 10.48 -5.32 -14.79
N GLN A 368 10.71 -4.21 -14.06
CA GLN A 368 12.04 -3.61 -13.95
C GLN A 368 12.96 -4.32 -12.96
N CYS A 369 12.43 -5.21 -12.11
CA CYS A 369 13.24 -5.98 -11.18
C CYS A 369 13.44 -7.42 -11.65
N SER A 370 14.66 -7.74 -12.12
CA SER A 370 15.02 -9.08 -12.58
C SER A 370 15.07 -10.13 -11.47
N ASP A 371 15.13 -9.70 -10.21
CA ASP A 371 15.27 -10.58 -9.05
C ASP A 371 13.96 -11.28 -8.67
N ASN A 372 12.85 -10.94 -9.33
CA ASN A 372 11.50 -11.44 -9.04
C ASN A 372 10.87 -12.29 -10.17
N PRO A 373 11.59 -13.23 -10.82
CA PRO A 373 11.14 -13.88 -12.05
C PRO A 373 9.85 -14.70 -11.90
N LYS A 374 9.60 -15.32 -10.74
CA LYS A 374 8.38 -16.12 -10.54
C LYS A 374 7.16 -15.21 -10.38
N ALA A 375 7.29 -14.13 -9.62
CA ALA A 375 6.22 -13.14 -9.49
C ALA A 375 5.96 -12.42 -10.81
N SER A 376 7.01 -12.10 -11.59
CA SER A 376 6.89 -11.56 -12.95
C SER A 376 6.03 -12.45 -13.84
N GLU A 377 6.25 -13.77 -13.82
CA GLU A 377 5.48 -14.72 -14.61
C GLU A 377 3.99 -14.70 -14.25
N ILE A 378 3.66 -14.69 -12.94
CA ILE A 378 2.28 -14.62 -12.46
C ILE A 378 1.61 -13.31 -12.87
N TYR A 379 2.27 -12.18 -12.66
CA TYR A 379 1.71 -10.87 -12.98
C TYR A 379 1.47 -10.71 -14.48
N ARG A 380 2.45 -11.10 -15.29
CA ARG A 380 2.35 -11.04 -16.74
C ARG A 380 1.23 -11.94 -17.25
N ALA A 381 1.14 -13.17 -16.76
CA ALA A 381 0.10 -14.10 -17.19
C ALA A 381 -1.29 -13.55 -16.86
N ALA A 382 -1.49 -13.05 -15.64
CA ALA A 382 -2.77 -12.54 -15.17
C ALA A 382 -3.25 -11.33 -15.98
N LEU A 383 -2.37 -10.37 -16.29
CA LEU A 383 -2.79 -9.15 -16.97
C LEU A 383 -2.83 -9.29 -18.50
N SER A 384 -2.01 -10.14 -19.10
CA SER A 384 -2.06 -10.41 -20.56
C SER A 384 -3.22 -11.33 -21.00
N GLY A 385 -4.08 -11.76 -20.08
CA GLY A 385 -5.17 -12.71 -20.35
C GLY A 385 -4.68 -14.14 -20.61
N GLN A 386 -3.44 -14.46 -20.26
CA GLN A 386 -2.89 -15.81 -20.32
C GLN A 386 -3.31 -16.62 -19.09
N ALA A 387 -3.29 -17.96 -19.22
CA ALA A 387 -3.53 -18.83 -18.08
C ALA A 387 -2.45 -18.61 -17.01
N VAL A 388 -2.85 -18.19 -15.81
CA VAL A 388 -1.93 -18.02 -14.68
C VAL A 388 -1.38 -19.39 -14.28
N PRO A 389 -0.04 -19.59 -14.22
CA PRO A 389 0.54 -20.85 -13.80
C PRO A 389 0.01 -21.29 -12.42
N THR A 390 -0.61 -22.46 -12.37
CA THR A 390 -0.99 -23.11 -11.12
C THR A 390 0.25 -23.67 -10.44
N PRO A 391 0.37 -23.54 -9.09
CA PRO A 391 1.46 -24.17 -8.38
C PRO A 391 1.43 -25.68 -8.64
N VAL A 392 2.54 -26.24 -9.10
CA VAL A 392 2.72 -27.70 -9.17
C VAL A 392 2.65 -28.20 -7.72
N PRO A 393 1.76 -29.15 -7.37
CA PRO A 393 1.74 -29.71 -6.03
C PRO A 393 3.12 -30.28 -5.73
N THR A 394 3.76 -29.79 -4.68
CA THR A 394 4.97 -30.41 -4.14
C THR A 394 4.59 -31.86 -3.80
N PRO A 395 5.28 -32.88 -4.35
CA PRO A 395 4.99 -34.25 -3.98
C PRO A 395 5.13 -34.38 -2.47
N GLU A 396 4.06 -34.88 -1.84
CA GLU A 396 4.06 -35.21 -0.42
C GLU A 396 5.29 -36.08 -0.13
N PRO A 397 6.12 -35.76 0.88
CA PRO A 397 7.28 -36.58 1.20
C PRO A 397 6.78 -37.99 1.52
N THR A 398 7.17 -38.95 0.67
CA THR A 398 6.85 -40.36 0.86
C THR A 398 7.24 -40.75 2.30
N PRO A 399 6.32 -41.23 3.13
CA PRO A 399 6.65 -41.65 4.48
C PRO A 399 7.79 -42.68 4.41
N PRO A 400 8.83 -42.57 5.25
CA PRO A 400 9.95 -43.50 5.22
C PRO A 400 9.41 -44.92 5.39
N SER A 401 9.85 -45.84 4.52
CA SER A 401 9.49 -47.23 4.62
C SER A 401 9.86 -47.75 6.01
N LYS A 402 8.86 -48.27 6.74
CA LYS A 402 9.10 -48.88 8.04
C LYS A 402 10.14 -50.01 7.85
N PRO A 403 11.26 -50.01 8.59
CA PRO A 403 12.24 -51.08 8.48
C PRO A 403 11.55 -52.39 8.86
N VAL A 404 11.62 -53.37 7.96
CA VAL A 404 11.13 -54.73 8.21
C VAL A 404 12.04 -55.35 9.28
N PRO A 405 11.51 -55.77 10.43
CA PRO A 405 12.34 -56.39 11.47
C PRO A 405 12.92 -57.72 10.96
N PRO A 406 14.18 -58.05 11.31
CA PRO A 406 14.80 -59.30 10.92
C PRO A 406 14.02 -60.50 11.49
N PRO A 407 14.00 -61.65 10.77
CA PRO A 407 13.35 -62.86 11.28
C PRO A 407 13.99 -63.27 12.61
N ASN A 408 13.15 -63.60 13.60
CA ASN A 408 13.48 -63.95 14.99
C ASN A 408 13.71 -62.79 15.98
N CYS A 409 13.22 -61.58 15.71
CA CYS A 409 13.07 -60.55 16.75
C CYS A 409 11.72 -60.68 17.48
N SER A 410 11.75 -60.80 18.81
CA SER A 410 10.60 -60.48 19.67
C SER A 410 10.75 -59.06 20.19
N PRO A 411 9.88 -58.11 19.82
CA PRO A 411 9.97 -56.73 20.30
C PRO A 411 9.65 -56.70 21.80
N LEU A 412 10.50 -56.02 22.57
CA LEU A 412 10.17 -55.66 23.95
C LEU A 412 9.25 -54.45 23.94
N ASP A 413 8.17 -54.52 24.71
CA ASP A 413 7.34 -53.37 25.02
C ASP A 413 7.94 -52.65 26.23
N LEU A 414 8.60 -51.53 25.98
CA LEU A 414 9.27 -50.73 27.02
C LEU A 414 8.47 -49.47 27.39
N GLY A 415 7.28 -49.30 26.78
CA GLY A 415 6.45 -48.12 26.90
C GLY A 415 6.92 -46.94 26.04
N ASP A 416 5.95 -46.17 25.54
CA ASP A 416 6.14 -45.11 24.52
C ASP A 416 7.22 -44.08 24.87
N TRP A 417 7.38 -43.75 26.17
CA TRP A 417 8.38 -42.78 26.62
C TRP A 417 9.81 -43.30 26.46
N VAL A 418 10.07 -44.57 26.77
CA VAL A 418 11.40 -45.17 26.63
C VAL A 418 11.72 -45.41 25.15
N GLU A 419 10.74 -45.90 24.39
CA GLU A 419 10.87 -46.21 22.97
C GLU A 419 11.16 -44.95 22.11
N TYR A 420 10.59 -43.80 22.50
CA TYR A 420 10.89 -42.50 21.87
C TYR A 420 12.36 -42.11 22.02
N TRP A 421 12.95 -42.30 23.19
CA TRP A 421 14.34 -41.91 23.46
C TRP A 421 15.39 -42.84 22.85
N ILE A 422 15.05 -44.11 22.62
CA ILE A 422 15.96 -45.09 22.00
C ILE A 422 15.74 -45.26 20.48
N GLY A 423 14.81 -44.50 19.89
CA GLY A 423 14.57 -44.47 18.44
C GLY A 423 13.78 -45.67 17.90
N GLY A 424 13.02 -46.37 18.74
CA GLY A 424 12.18 -47.50 18.35
C GLY A 424 12.15 -48.65 19.36
N LYS A 425 11.48 -49.75 19.00
CA LYS A 425 11.38 -50.94 19.86
C LYS A 425 12.71 -51.68 19.94
N LEU A 426 13.11 -52.07 21.14
CA LEU A 426 14.30 -52.89 21.37
C LEU A 426 13.99 -54.35 21.03
N CYS A 427 14.80 -54.97 20.18
CA CYS A 427 14.69 -56.37 19.78
C CYS A 427 15.61 -57.25 20.62
N LEU A 428 15.09 -58.30 21.26
CA LEU A 428 15.89 -59.37 21.86
C LEU A 428 15.74 -60.69 21.09
N ARG A 429 16.84 -61.44 20.99
CA ARG A 429 16.90 -62.81 20.47
C ARG A 429 16.98 -63.78 21.65
N PHE A 430 16.03 -64.71 21.75
CA PHE A 430 15.92 -65.66 22.87
C PHE A 430 16.58 -67.02 22.61
N ASP A 431 17.30 -67.18 21.50
CA ASP A 431 17.97 -68.40 21.06
C ASP A 431 19.22 -68.77 21.88
N TRP A 432 19.53 -68.05 22.96
CA TRP A 432 20.68 -68.35 23.82
C TRP A 432 20.37 -69.19 25.08
N TRP A 433 19.15 -69.72 25.20
CA TRP A 433 18.73 -70.53 26.35
C TRP A 433 18.12 -71.90 25.98
N SER A 434 18.73 -72.63 25.04
CA SER A 434 18.56 -74.09 24.98
C SER A 434 19.86 -74.80 25.41
N ARG A 435 19.99 -75.02 26.71
CA ARG A 435 20.88 -76.04 27.27
C ARG A 435 20.02 -77.21 27.72
N SER A 436 20.22 -78.38 27.09
CA SER A 436 20.00 -79.78 27.53
C SER A 436 19.43 -80.58 26.34
N ARG A 437 19.98 -81.71 25.90
CA ARG A 437 20.77 -82.76 26.56
C ARG A 437 21.78 -83.39 25.60
#